data_AF-A0A8W8IHE3-F1
#
_entry.id   AF-A0A8W8IHE3-F1
#
_cell.length_a   1.000
_cell.length_b   1.000
_cell.length_c   1.000
_cell.angle_alpha   90.00
_cell.angle_beta   90.00
_cell.angle_gamma   90.00
#
_symmetry.space_group_name_H-M   'P 1'
#
loop_
_entity.id
_entity.type
_entity.pdbx_description
1 polymer ?
#
loop_
_entity_poly.entity_id
_entity_poly.type
_entity_poly.pdbx_seq_one_letter_code
_entity_poly.pdbx_strand_id
1 'polypeptide(L)'
;MILYRLLRADEDPAKGLTAKDPNSDVTVDFHVSYGSNGSDSRYISCSKTLEGITEFASHSTTFPRRIVRIELNENDPDINIIDLTNYYERIQHVFTQRGINFARKFDEVLVEGWTSIVAAIPSDTETDSFYERQTT
;
A
#
# COMPACT_ATOMS: atom_id res chain seq x y z
N MET A 1 6.20 -2.38 -12.24
CA MET A 1 5.24 -1.46 -11.60
C MET A 1 5.92 -0.51 -10.64
N ILE A 2 5.44 0.72 -10.55
CA ILE A 2 5.73 1.63 -9.43
C ILE A 2 4.47 1.70 -8.57
N LEU A 3 4.62 1.54 -7.27
CA LEU A 3 3.56 1.71 -6.28
C LEU A 3 4.03 2.60 -5.14
N TYR A 4 3.09 3.08 -4.33
CA TYR A 4 3.36 3.84 -3.12
C TYR A 4 2.74 3.14 -1.92
N ARG A 5 3.45 3.15 -0.79
CA ARG A 5 2.99 2.50 0.43
C ARG A 5 3.23 3.40 1.64
N LEU A 6 2.21 3.50 2.49
CA LEU A 6 2.33 3.99 3.84
C LEU A 6 2.83 2.85 4.73
N LEU A 7 4.07 2.97 5.20
CA LEU A 7 4.69 1.95 6.04
C LEU A 7 4.07 1.92 7.43
N ARG A 8 3.99 0.72 7.99
CA ARG A 8 3.79 0.54 9.44
C ARG A 8 5.02 1.03 10.20
N ALA A 9 4.84 1.30 11.49
CA ALA A 9 5.91 1.78 12.35
C ALA A 9 7.07 0.78 12.49
N ASP A 10 6.76 -0.52 12.40
CA ASP A 10 7.68 -1.65 12.52
C ASP A 10 8.27 -2.13 11.17
N GLU A 11 7.79 -1.60 10.04
CA GLU A 11 8.29 -2.02 8.73
C GLU A 11 9.66 -1.40 8.42
N ASP A 12 10.57 -2.22 7.90
CA ASP A 12 11.84 -1.74 7.35
C ASP A 12 11.85 -2.08 5.86
N PRO A 13 11.67 -1.10 4.97
CA PRO A 13 11.58 -1.37 3.55
C PRO A 13 12.89 -1.93 2.97
N ALA A 14 14.03 -1.75 3.64
CA ALA A 14 15.30 -2.36 3.24
C ALA A 14 15.32 -3.88 3.44
N LYS A 15 14.39 -4.43 4.24
CA LYS A 15 14.22 -5.86 4.46
C LYS A 15 13.10 -6.48 3.61
N GLY A 16 12.53 -5.69 2.70
CA GLY A 16 11.32 -6.06 1.96
C GLY A 16 10.04 -5.80 2.76
N LEU A 17 8.91 -6.14 2.16
CA LEU A 17 7.59 -6.02 2.79
C LEU A 17 6.96 -7.40 2.91
N THR A 18 6.25 -7.58 4.01
CA THR A 18 5.52 -8.81 4.30
C THR A 18 4.12 -8.44 4.75
N ALA A 19 3.12 -9.15 4.23
CA ALA A 19 1.77 -9.10 4.73
C ALA A 19 1.72 -9.45 6.22
N LYS A 20 0.68 -9.02 6.93
CA LYS A 20 0.59 -9.27 8.38
C LYS A 20 0.48 -10.76 8.70
N ASP A 21 -0.31 -11.47 7.89
CA ASP A 21 -0.39 -12.92 7.90
C ASP A 21 -0.46 -13.44 6.46
N PRO A 22 0.68 -13.84 5.86
CA PRO A 22 0.72 -14.36 4.50
C PRO A 22 -0.15 -15.61 4.25
N ASN A 23 -0.56 -16.33 5.31
CA ASN A 23 -1.40 -17.54 5.19
C ASN A 23 -2.88 -17.26 5.48
N SER A 24 -3.24 -16.01 5.78
CA SER A 24 -4.60 -15.61 6.09
C SER A 24 -5.56 -15.94 4.97
N ASP A 25 -6.78 -16.39 5.30
CA ASP A 25 -7.85 -16.70 4.37
C ASP A 25 -8.74 -15.48 4.03
N VAL A 26 -8.47 -14.32 4.65
CA VAL A 26 -9.18 -13.06 4.42
C VAL A 26 -9.29 -12.75 2.93
N THR A 27 -10.50 -12.45 2.48
CA THR A 27 -10.78 -12.13 1.08
C THR A 27 -10.31 -10.71 0.74
N VAL A 28 -10.07 -10.45 -0.55
CA VAL A 28 -9.77 -9.11 -1.05
C VAL A 28 -10.87 -8.12 -0.66
N ASP A 29 -12.14 -8.48 -0.89
CA ASP A 29 -13.28 -7.64 -0.53
C ASP A 29 -13.29 -7.26 0.96
N PHE A 30 -13.06 -8.22 1.86
CA PHE A 30 -13.00 -7.94 3.30
C PHE A 30 -11.83 -7.03 3.65
N HIS A 31 -10.63 -7.34 3.15
CA HIS A 31 -9.41 -6.55 3.34
C HIS A 31 -9.61 -5.09 2.92
N VAL A 32 -10.12 -4.86 1.71
CA VAL A 32 -10.33 -3.52 1.16
C VAL A 32 -11.44 -2.79 1.92
N SER A 33 -12.52 -3.47 2.29
CA SER A 33 -13.70 -2.84 2.92
C SER A 33 -13.45 -2.40 4.35
N TYR A 34 -12.68 -3.18 5.12
CA TYR A 34 -12.47 -2.97 6.55
C TYR A 34 -11.04 -2.55 6.88
N GLY A 35 -10.13 -2.62 5.91
CA GLY A 35 -8.73 -2.28 6.07
C GLY A 35 -8.07 -3.13 7.15
N SER A 36 -7.17 -2.50 7.89
CA SER A 36 -6.45 -3.12 9.01
C SER A 36 -7.28 -3.33 10.29
N ASN A 37 -8.55 -2.93 10.32
CA ASN A 37 -9.38 -2.99 11.53
C ASN A 37 -9.95 -4.40 11.74
N GLY A 38 -9.15 -5.31 12.29
CA GLY A 38 -9.63 -6.56 12.87
C GLY A 38 -9.22 -7.85 12.16
N SER A 39 -8.40 -7.78 11.11
CA SER A 39 -7.86 -8.97 10.47
C SER A 39 -6.44 -8.75 9.95
N ASP A 40 -5.55 -9.66 10.29
CA ASP A 40 -4.27 -9.79 9.62
C ASP A 40 -4.51 -10.52 8.30
N SER A 41 -4.35 -9.79 7.20
CA SER A 41 -4.54 -10.32 5.86
C SER A 41 -3.21 -10.70 5.22
N ARG A 42 -3.31 -11.48 4.14
CA ARG A 42 -2.21 -11.82 3.24
C ARG A 42 -1.87 -10.72 2.24
N TYR A 43 -2.47 -9.53 2.37
CA TYR A 43 -2.34 -8.44 1.41
C TYR A 43 -1.56 -7.25 1.98
N ILE A 44 -0.61 -6.78 1.19
CA ILE A 44 0.15 -5.54 1.38
C ILE A 44 -0.58 -4.45 0.59
N SER A 45 -1.33 -3.57 1.27
CA SER A 45 -1.99 -2.43 0.62
C SER A 45 -0.99 -1.40 0.13
N CYS A 46 -1.13 -1.03 -1.13
CA CYS A 46 -0.40 0.04 -1.79
C CYS A 46 -1.38 0.93 -2.56
N SER A 47 -0.90 2.08 -3.02
CA SER A 47 -1.59 2.94 -3.98
C SER A 47 -0.79 3.03 -5.27
N LYS A 48 -1.49 3.10 -6.39
CA LYS A 48 -0.88 3.30 -7.71
C LYS A 48 -0.36 4.73 -7.91
N THR A 49 -0.92 5.70 -7.19
CA THR A 49 -0.60 7.12 -7.30
C THR A 49 -0.11 7.70 -5.97
N LEU A 50 0.71 8.74 -6.06
CA LEU A 50 1.17 9.49 -4.89
C LEU A 50 0.01 10.24 -4.22
N GLU A 51 -0.95 10.73 -5.02
CA GLU A 51 -2.17 11.38 -4.52
C GLU A 51 -3.01 10.41 -3.69
N GLY A 52 -3.25 9.19 -4.20
CA GLY A 52 -4.00 8.16 -3.51
C GLY A 52 -3.39 7.78 -2.16
N ILE A 53 -2.06 7.61 -2.08
CA ILE A 53 -1.41 7.27 -0.80
C ILE A 53 -1.38 8.45 0.16
N THR A 54 -1.25 9.68 -0.34
CA THR A 54 -1.24 10.88 0.49
C THR A 54 -2.61 11.11 1.11
N GLU A 55 -3.67 10.94 0.31
CA GLU A 55 -5.04 10.96 0.81
C GLU A 55 -5.26 9.82 1.81
N PHE A 56 -4.81 8.59 1.55
CA PHE A 56 -4.90 7.51 2.54
C PHE A 56 -4.18 7.85 3.85
N ALA A 57 -2.97 8.40 3.77
CA ALA A 57 -2.18 8.79 4.94
C ALA A 57 -2.84 9.91 5.75
N SER A 58 -3.61 10.81 5.13
CA SER A 58 -4.36 11.87 5.80
C SER A 58 -5.47 11.32 6.71
N HIS A 59 -6.08 10.18 6.35
CA HIS A 59 -7.08 9.46 7.15
C HIS A 59 -6.49 8.43 8.11
N SER A 60 -5.18 8.14 8.01
CA SER A 60 -4.53 7.12 8.81
C SER A 60 -4.13 7.62 10.20
N THR A 61 -4.29 6.74 11.19
CA THR A 61 -3.80 6.92 12.56
C THR A 61 -2.36 6.46 12.74
N THR A 62 -1.75 5.84 11.71
CA THR A 62 -0.34 5.40 11.74
C THR A 62 0.60 6.58 11.93
N PHE A 63 1.51 6.47 12.89
CA PHE A 63 2.55 7.47 13.15
C PHE A 63 3.90 6.79 13.49
N PRO A 64 5.04 7.29 12.96
CA PRO A 64 5.16 8.36 11.96
C PRO A 64 4.57 7.96 10.60
N ARG A 65 4.08 8.95 9.84
CA ARG A 65 3.55 8.72 8.48
C ARG A 65 4.71 8.61 7.50
N ARG A 66 5.22 7.40 7.28
CA ARG A 66 6.33 7.17 6.35
C ARG A 66 5.81 6.61 5.04
N ILE A 67 5.83 7.43 3.99
CA ILE A 67 5.44 7.00 2.65
C ILE A 67 6.70 6.66 1.86
N VAL A 68 6.67 5.52 1.17
CA VAL A 68 7.74 5.10 0.26
C VAL A 68 7.17 4.78 -1.10
N ARG A 69 7.97 5.05 -2.13
CA ARG A 69 7.79 4.55 -3.49
C ARG A 69 8.49 3.19 -3.57
N ILE A 70 7.76 2.17 -3.99
CA ILE A 70 8.28 0.82 -4.23
C ILE A 70 8.27 0.50 -5.73
N GLU A 71 9.34 -0.10 -6.20
CA GLU A 71 9.43 -0.66 -7.55
C GLU A 71 9.25 -2.19 -7.48
N LEU A 72 8.30 -2.70 -8.25
CA LEU A 72 8.00 -4.12 -8.38
C LEU A 72 8.30 -4.58 -9.80
N ASN A 73 8.88 -5.78 -9.92
CA ASN A 73 8.98 -6.47 -11.20
C ASN A 73 7.68 -7.25 -11.46
N GLU A 74 6.88 -6.81 -12.44
CA GLU A 74 5.61 -7.47 -12.80
C GLU A 74 5.82 -8.86 -13.43
N ASN A 75 7.03 -9.17 -13.88
CA ASN A 75 7.36 -10.47 -14.45
C ASN A 75 7.92 -11.44 -13.40
N ASP A 76 7.98 -11.03 -12.13
CA ASP A 76 8.40 -11.91 -11.04
C ASP A 76 7.28 -12.93 -10.76
N PRO A 77 7.50 -14.23 -10.98
CA PRO A 77 6.48 -15.25 -10.80
C PRO A 77 6.08 -15.43 -9.33
N ASP A 78 6.88 -14.95 -8.39
CA ASP A 78 6.61 -15.06 -6.95
C ASP A 78 5.77 -13.87 -6.43
N ILE A 79 5.48 -12.88 -7.27
CA ILE A 79 4.68 -11.70 -6.90
C ILE A 79 3.31 -11.78 -7.58
N ASN A 80 2.27 -11.89 -6.75
CA ASN A 80 0.89 -11.71 -7.22
C ASN A 80 0.42 -10.28 -6.92
N ILE A 81 -0.02 -9.56 -7.96
CA ILE A 81 -0.50 -8.18 -7.88
C ILE A 81 -1.97 -8.17 -8.26
N ILE A 82 -2.79 -7.52 -7.43
CA ILE A 82 -4.21 -7.28 -7.69
C ILE A 82 -4.41 -5.78 -7.86
N ASP A 83 -4.57 -5.31 -9.11
CA ASP A 83 -4.74 -3.90 -9.43
C ASP A 83 -6.22 -3.47 -9.42
N LEU A 84 -6.69 -3.00 -8.27
CA LEU A 84 -8.08 -2.58 -8.09
C LEU A 84 -8.39 -1.22 -8.74
N THR A 85 -7.41 -0.55 -9.37
CA THR A 85 -7.69 0.60 -10.25
C THR A 85 -8.35 0.13 -11.54
N ASN A 86 -7.98 -1.08 -12.01
CA ASN A 86 -8.60 -1.71 -13.17
C ASN A 86 -10.07 -2.08 -12.85
N TYR A 87 -10.97 -1.66 -13.74
CA TYR A 87 -12.40 -1.93 -13.56
C TYR A 87 -12.72 -3.43 -13.54
N TYR A 88 -12.18 -4.20 -14.49
CA TYR A 88 -12.50 -5.62 -14.65
C TYR A 88 -11.97 -6.46 -13.49
N GLU A 89 -10.78 -6.14 -13.00
CA GLU A 89 -10.17 -6.81 -11.87
C GLU A 89 -10.91 -6.46 -10.56
N ARG A 90 -11.22 -5.18 -10.34
CA ARG A 90 -11.95 -4.74 -9.15
C ARG A 90 -13.31 -5.43 -8.99
N ILE A 91 -14.09 -5.59 -10.07
CA ILE A 91 -15.41 -6.23 -9.97
C ILE A 91 -15.36 -7.75 -9.75
N GLN A 92 -14.19 -8.38 -9.97
CA GLN A 92 -13.97 -9.79 -9.65
C GLN A 92 -13.60 -10.01 -8.18
N HIS A 93 -13.10 -8.98 -7.50
CA HIS A 93 -12.50 -9.10 -6.17
C HIS A 93 -13.22 -8.32 -5.07
N VAL A 94 -13.94 -7.25 -5.41
CA VAL A 94 -14.56 -6.32 -4.44
C VAL A 94 -16.03 -6.14 -4.77
N PHE A 95 -16.88 -6.46 -3.79
CA PHE A 95 -18.32 -6.56 -3.97
C PHE A 95 -19.09 -5.56 -3.11
N THR A 96 -18.52 -5.12 -1.98
CA THR A 96 -19.19 -4.10 -1.17
C THR A 96 -19.00 -2.71 -1.76
N GLN A 97 -20.04 -1.88 -1.63
CA GLN A 97 -19.95 -0.47 -2.03
C GLN A 97 -18.82 0.27 -1.28
N ARG A 98 -18.58 -0.11 -0.01
CA ARG A 98 -17.51 0.44 0.81
C ARG A 98 -16.14 0.12 0.23
N GLY A 99 -15.90 -1.16 -0.08
CA GLY A 99 -14.65 -1.59 -0.68
C GLY A 99 -14.41 -0.95 -2.04
N ILE A 100 -15.45 -0.89 -2.90
CA ILE A 100 -15.36 -0.22 -4.21
C ILE A 100 -14.99 1.27 -4.04
N ASN A 101 -15.58 1.95 -3.07
CA ASN A 101 -15.29 3.36 -2.80
C ASN A 101 -13.84 3.55 -2.34
N PHE A 102 -13.34 2.70 -1.43
CA PHE A 102 -11.96 2.80 -0.97
C PHE A 102 -10.94 2.45 -2.05
N ALA A 103 -11.15 1.36 -2.78
CA ALA A 103 -10.27 0.97 -3.88
C ALA A 103 -10.12 2.10 -4.91
N ARG A 104 -11.22 2.81 -5.23
CA ARG A 104 -11.19 3.96 -6.15
C ARG A 104 -10.63 5.22 -5.53
N LYS A 105 -10.94 5.49 -4.26
CA LYS A 105 -10.51 6.71 -3.58
C LYS A 105 -8.99 6.74 -3.38
N PHE A 106 -8.39 5.59 -3.08
CA PHE A 106 -6.98 5.48 -2.72
C PHE A 106 -6.13 4.85 -3.83
N ASP A 107 -6.68 4.68 -5.04
CA ASP A 107 -6.05 3.98 -6.17
C ASP A 107 -5.39 2.65 -5.74
N GLU A 108 -6.15 1.82 -5.03
CA GLU A 108 -5.59 0.69 -4.29
C GLU A 108 -5.07 -0.41 -5.22
N VAL A 109 -3.88 -0.89 -4.90
CA VAL A 109 -3.24 -2.05 -5.50
C VAL A 109 -2.77 -2.95 -4.36
N LEU A 110 -3.08 -4.24 -4.43
CA LEU A 110 -2.66 -5.20 -3.42
C LEU A 110 -1.51 -6.04 -3.94
N VAL A 111 -0.52 -6.26 -3.08
CA VAL A 111 0.53 -7.27 -3.31
C VAL A 111 0.29 -8.41 -2.31
N GLU A 112 0.23 -9.65 -2.78
CA GLU A 112 -0.03 -10.80 -1.93
C GLU A 112 1.27 -11.37 -1.33
N GLY A 113 1.22 -11.78 -0.06
CA GLY A 113 2.30 -12.49 0.61
C GLY A 113 3.48 -11.59 0.98
N TRP A 114 4.59 -11.74 0.26
CA TRP A 114 5.84 -11.02 0.52
C TRP A 114 6.39 -10.43 -0.77
N THR A 115 7.16 -9.37 -0.65
CA THR A 115 7.91 -8.81 -1.77
C THR A 115 9.29 -8.35 -1.33
N SER A 116 10.30 -8.81 -2.07
CA SER A 116 11.64 -8.26 -2.03
C SER A 116 11.59 -6.93 -2.79
N ILE A 117 11.50 -5.81 -2.08
CA ILE A 117 11.45 -4.50 -2.72
C ILE A 117 12.73 -4.31 -3.55
N VAL A 118 12.57 -4.00 -4.84
CA VAL A 118 13.69 -3.72 -5.75
C VAL A 118 14.38 -2.39 -5.37
N ALA A 119 13.58 -1.40 -4.99
CA ALA A 119 14.04 -0.14 -4.39
C ALA A 119 12.91 0.55 -3.61
N ALA A 120 13.18 1.02 -2.39
CA ALA A 120 12.30 1.88 -1.61
C ALA A 120 12.90 3.29 -1.56
N ILE A 121 12.22 4.25 -2.18
CA ILE A 121 12.65 5.66 -2.21
C ILE A 121 11.64 6.43 -1.35
N PRO A 122 12.08 7.28 -0.39
CA PRO A 122 11.16 8.18 0.30
C PRO A 122 10.34 8.95 -0.74
N SER A 123 9.02 9.08 -0.54
CA SER A 123 8.29 10.03 -1.37
C SER A 123 8.75 11.44 -1.00
N ASP A 124 8.96 12.31 -2.00
CA ASP A 124 9.47 13.69 -1.85
C ASP A 124 8.59 14.63 -0.97
N THR A 125 7.62 14.07 -0.25
CA THR A 125 6.71 14.76 0.67
C THR A 125 7.36 15.16 2.01
N GLU A 126 8.58 14.69 2.31
CA GLU A 126 9.31 15.08 3.53
C GLU A 126 10.53 16.00 3.29
N THR A 127 10.86 16.34 2.03
CA THR A 127 12.08 17.10 1.73
C THR A 127 12.03 18.60 2.04
N ASP A 128 10.85 19.19 2.28
CA ASP A 128 10.72 20.65 2.47
C ASP A 128 10.80 21.14 3.93
N SER A 129 10.95 20.29 4.94
CA SER A 129 10.98 20.76 6.35
C SER A 129 12.27 20.48 7.14
N PHE A 130 13.26 19.84 6.50
CA PHE A 130 14.52 19.49 7.15
C PHE A 130 15.72 20.34 6.68
N TYR A 131 15.69 20.92 5.47
CA TYR A 131 16.80 21.74 4.96
C TYR A 131 16.75 23.23 5.34
N GLU A 132 15.61 23.75 5.81
CA GLU A 132 15.50 25.18 6.20
C GLU A 132 15.87 25.47 7.67
N ARG A 133 16.22 24.46 8.47
CA ARG A 133 16.59 24.62 9.90
C ARG A 133 18.08 24.48 10.21
N GLN A 134 18.95 24.56 9.20
CA GLN A 134 20.41 24.62 9.41
C GLN A 134 21.08 25.89 8.88
N THR A 135 20.30 26.86 8.40
CA THR A 135 20.82 28.19 8.01
C THR A 135 19.98 29.29 8.64
N THR A 136 20.09 29.44 9.96
CA THR A 136 19.80 30.72 10.63
C THR A 136 20.63 30.83 11.90
#